data_AF-A0A355CN86-F1
#
_entry.id   AF-A0A355CN86-F1
#
_cell.length_a   1.000
_cell.length_b   1.000
_cell.length_c   1.000
_cell.angle_alpha   90.00
_cell.angle_beta   90.00
_cell.angle_gamma   90.00
#
_symmetry.space_group_name_H-M   'P 1'
#
loop_
_entity.id
_entity.type
_entity.pdbx_description
1 polymer ?
#
loop_
_entity_poly.entity_id
_entity_poly.type
_entity_poly.pdbx_seq_one_letter_code
_entity_poly.pdbx_strand_id
1 'polypeptide(L)'
;MDSPQILEFVDRAVCASTGKHLNNLQRGILSGILKRQRYADVAETYGYSSQHVKKASHELLQMLSDVFGEQVKKSNLESVIERQINQNITLGKNNNFKNNRINYINNCPNPSTATPDESQPETPESQEETKNQTNIETIDKLRKFGLSDEQIAEALDIPLEQVKQVDLEE
;
A
#
# COMPACT_ATOMS: atom_id res chain seq x y z
N MET A 1 20.06 4.11 -11.01
CA MET A 1 18.63 4.20 -11.34
C MET A 1 17.72 4.13 -10.11
N ASP A 2 18.25 4.28 -8.89
CA ASP A 2 17.41 4.23 -7.68
C ASP A 2 16.70 5.56 -7.45
N SER A 3 15.39 5.62 -7.75
CA SER A 3 14.53 6.76 -7.46
C SER A 3 13.34 6.34 -6.58
N PRO A 4 12.78 7.25 -5.77
CA PRO A 4 11.59 6.99 -4.98
C PRO A 4 10.41 6.49 -5.81
N GLN A 5 10.25 7.00 -7.05
CA GLN A 5 9.15 6.58 -7.92
C GLN A 5 9.26 5.11 -8.34
N ILE A 6 10.48 4.61 -8.56
CA ILE A 6 10.70 3.20 -8.90
C ILE A 6 10.36 2.31 -7.71
N LEU A 7 10.80 2.69 -6.51
CA LEU A 7 10.47 1.94 -5.29
C LEU A 7 8.96 1.91 -5.05
N GLU A 8 8.27 3.04 -5.27
CA GLU A 8 6.81 3.13 -5.13
C GLU A 8 6.08 2.28 -6.19
N PHE A 9 6.54 2.29 -7.44
CA PHE A 9 5.99 1.44 -8.49
C PHE A 9 6.09 -0.05 -8.12
N VAL A 10 7.27 -0.51 -7.73
CA VAL A 10 7.48 -1.92 -7.38
C VAL A 10 6.70 -2.30 -6.12
N ASP A 11 6.63 -1.41 -5.14
CA ASP A 11 5.86 -1.65 -3.91
C ASP A 11 4.37 -1.79 -4.17
N ARG A 12 3.77 -0.89 -4.97
CA ARG A 12 2.38 -1.04 -5.41
C ARG A 12 2.18 -2.33 -6.18
N ALA A 13 3.17 -2.72 -6.99
CA ALA A 13 3.07 -3.92 -7.79
C ALA A 13 3.01 -5.19 -6.95
N VAL A 14 3.91 -5.28 -5.98
CA VAL A 14 3.95 -6.37 -5.02
C VAL A 14 2.68 -6.39 -4.18
N CYS A 15 2.22 -5.23 -3.73
CA CYS A 15 1.04 -5.14 -2.89
C CYS A 15 -0.25 -5.53 -3.61
N ALA A 16 -0.42 -5.13 -4.88
CA ALA A 16 -1.58 -5.53 -5.68
C ALA A 16 -1.63 -7.05 -5.92
N SER A 17 -0.47 -7.70 -6.03
CA SER A 17 -0.38 -9.15 -6.28
C SER A 17 -0.46 -9.99 -4.99
N THR A 18 0.16 -9.51 -3.90
CA THR A 18 0.37 -10.29 -2.67
C THR A 18 -0.47 -9.83 -1.48
N GLY A 19 -1.10 -8.66 -1.58
CA GLY A 19 -1.75 -7.96 -0.47
C GLY A 19 -0.81 -7.37 0.57
N LYS A 20 0.52 -7.40 0.34
CA LYS A 20 1.52 -6.92 1.30
C LYS A 20 2.48 -5.95 0.63
N HIS A 21 2.81 -4.87 1.33
CA HIS A 21 3.87 -3.95 0.92
C HIS A 21 5.26 -4.55 1.17
N LEU A 22 6.25 -4.03 0.45
CA LEU A 22 7.66 -4.29 0.69
C LEU A 22 8.05 -3.75 2.06
N ASN A 23 8.67 -4.61 2.88
CA ASN A 23 9.26 -4.19 4.14
C ASN A 23 10.56 -3.39 3.93
N ASN A 24 11.05 -2.79 5.01
CA ASN A 24 12.25 -1.93 4.97
C ASN A 24 13.48 -2.64 4.40
N LEU A 25 13.71 -3.91 4.76
CA LEU A 25 14.83 -4.69 4.26
C LEU A 25 14.69 -4.96 2.76
N GLN A 26 13.51 -5.35 2.29
CA GLN A 26 13.24 -5.59 0.87
C GLN A 26 13.42 -4.33 0.04
N ARG A 27 12.93 -3.17 0.52
CA ARG A 27 13.17 -1.87 -0.11
C ARG A 27 14.66 -1.54 -0.17
N GLY A 28 15.38 -1.78 0.92
CA GLY A 28 16.83 -1.60 0.99
C GLY A 28 17.60 -2.48 0.00
N ILE A 29 17.21 -3.76 -0.12
CA ILE A 29 17.77 -4.68 -1.11
C ILE A 29 17.51 -4.19 -2.52
N LEU A 30 16.28 -3.79 -2.84
CA LEU A 30 15.90 -3.31 -4.16
C LEU A 30 16.72 -2.08 -4.56
N SER A 31 16.76 -1.08 -3.67
CA SER A 31 17.60 0.13 -3.81
C SER A 31 19.08 -0.22 -3.98
N GLY A 32 19.60 -1.13 -3.15
CA GLY A 32 20.99 -1.58 -3.21
C GLY A 32 21.34 -2.24 -4.54
N ILE A 33 20.46 -3.07 -5.11
CA ILE A 33 20.68 -3.67 -6.43
C ILE A 33 20.70 -2.59 -7.52
N LEU A 34 19.74 -1.66 -7.51
CA LEU A 34 19.65 -0.54 -8.48
C LEU A 34 20.81 0.46 -8.37
N LYS A 35 21.48 0.50 -7.21
CA LYS A 35 22.72 1.25 -6.94
C LYS A 35 24.00 0.44 -7.12
N ARG A 36 23.89 -0.84 -7.52
CA ARG A 36 25.02 -1.78 -7.68
C ARG A 36 25.84 -1.99 -6.40
N GLN A 37 25.21 -1.87 -5.24
CA GLN A 37 25.82 -2.15 -3.94
C GLN A 37 26.03 -3.65 -3.71
N ARG A 38 26.94 -3.98 -2.79
CA ARG A 38 27.14 -5.36 -2.33
C ARG A 38 26.13 -5.68 -1.24
N TYR A 39 25.79 -6.95 -1.09
CA TYR A 39 24.89 -7.38 -0.01
C TYR A 39 25.47 -7.12 1.38
N ALA A 40 26.79 -7.07 1.53
CA ALA A 40 27.43 -6.70 2.78
C ALA A 40 27.10 -5.25 3.19
N ASP A 41 27.09 -4.32 2.24
CA ASP A 41 26.83 -2.89 2.50
C ASP A 41 25.37 -2.68 2.92
N VAL A 42 24.43 -3.39 2.27
CA VAL A 42 23.01 -3.40 2.66
C VAL A 42 22.83 -4.06 4.03
N ALA A 43 23.54 -5.17 4.30
CA ALA A 43 23.47 -5.87 5.57
C ALA A 43 23.92 -4.99 6.74
N GLU A 44 25.04 -4.28 6.57
CA GLU A 44 25.54 -3.32 7.55
C GLU A 44 24.52 -2.19 7.81
N THR A 45 23.96 -1.61 6.75
CA THR A 45 22.98 -0.51 6.85
C THR A 45 21.73 -0.90 7.65
N TYR A 46 21.27 -2.15 7.52
CA TYR A 46 20.03 -2.63 8.14
C TYR A 46 20.25 -3.54 9.36
N GLY A 47 21.49 -3.74 9.80
CA GLY A 47 21.82 -4.55 10.98
C GLY A 47 21.62 -6.07 10.79
N TYR A 48 21.77 -6.58 9.57
CA TYR A 48 21.65 -8.00 9.25
C TYR A 48 22.99 -8.65 8.88
N SER A 49 23.02 -9.97 8.78
CA SER A 49 24.16 -10.67 8.19
C SER A 49 24.10 -10.64 6.65
N SER A 50 25.26 -10.61 5.99
CA SER A 50 25.35 -10.67 4.53
C SER A 50 24.65 -11.92 3.95
N GLN A 51 24.71 -13.05 4.65
CA GLN A 51 24.00 -14.27 4.25
C GLN A 51 22.48 -14.12 4.35
N HIS A 52 21.98 -13.46 5.39
CA HIS A 52 20.55 -13.18 5.55
C HIS A 52 20.04 -12.27 4.43
N VAL A 53 20.76 -11.17 4.14
CA VAL A 53 20.42 -10.27 3.04
C VAL A 53 20.47 -10.97 1.69
N LYS A 54 21.46 -11.84 1.46
CA LYS A 54 21.54 -12.64 0.22
C LYS A 54 20.31 -13.55 0.07
N LYS A 55 19.91 -14.25 1.13
CA LYS A 55 18.71 -15.11 1.13
C LYS A 55 17.45 -14.29 0.83
N ALA A 56 17.23 -13.20 1.57
CA ALA A 56 16.11 -12.30 1.36
C ALA A 56 16.11 -11.68 -0.05
N SER A 57 17.29 -11.44 -0.63
CA SER A 57 17.41 -10.95 -2.01
C SER A 57 16.94 -11.98 -3.04
N HIS A 58 17.28 -13.26 -2.84
CA HIS A 58 16.80 -14.32 -3.73
C HIS A 58 15.28 -14.48 -3.65
N GLU A 59 14.72 -14.47 -2.42
CA GLU A 59 13.27 -14.53 -2.20
C GLU A 59 12.54 -13.34 -2.82
N LEU A 60 13.08 -12.12 -2.67
CA LEU A 60 12.52 -10.92 -3.28
C LEU A 60 12.53 -10.99 -4.81
N LEU A 61 13.65 -11.38 -5.43
CA LEU A 61 13.74 -11.48 -6.89
C LEU A 61 12.81 -12.57 -7.46
N GLN A 62 12.63 -13.67 -6.73
CA GLN A 62 11.65 -14.70 -7.11
C GLN A 62 10.23 -14.14 -7.06
N MET A 63 9.86 -13.48 -5.96
CA MET A 63 8.55 -12.84 -5.83
C MET A 63 8.30 -11.83 -6.96
N LEU A 64 9.30 -10.99 -7.28
CA LEU A 64 9.17 -10.06 -8.40
C LEU A 64 9.03 -10.76 -9.75
N SER A 65 9.60 -11.96 -9.90
CA SER A 65 9.40 -12.75 -11.12
C SER A 65 7.95 -13.19 -11.28
N ASP A 66 7.34 -13.62 -10.19
CA ASP A 66 5.95 -14.04 -10.15
C ASP A 66 5.01 -12.83 -10.36
N VAL A 67 5.32 -11.69 -9.72
CA VAL A 67 4.56 -10.45 -9.87
C VAL A 67 4.61 -9.92 -11.30
N PHE A 68 5.80 -9.86 -11.91
CA PHE A 68 5.96 -9.29 -13.26
C PHE A 68 5.70 -10.28 -14.40
N GLY A 69 5.47 -11.56 -14.08
CA GLY A 69 5.29 -12.61 -15.09
C GLY A 69 6.52 -12.83 -15.97
N GLU A 70 7.70 -12.45 -15.49
CA GLU A 70 8.96 -12.54 -16.21
C GLU A 70 10.10 -12.84 -15.24
N GLN A 71 11.09 -13.64 -15.63
CA GLN A 71 12.24 -13.93 -14.80
C GLN A 71 13.04 -12.68 -14.39
N VAL A 72 13.06 -12.39 -13.10
CA VAL A 72 13.84 -11.32 -12.48
C VAL A 72 15.08 -11.88 -11.78
N LYS A 73 16.23 -11.29 -12.11
CA LYS A 73 17.56 -11.54 -11.56
C LYS A 73 18.20 -10.23 -11.16
N LYS A 74 19.24 -10.29 -10.32
CA LYS A 74 20.03 -9.11 -9.96
C LYS A 74 20.53 -8.34 -11.19
N SER A 75 20.91 -9.05 -12.27
CA SER A 75 21.51 -8.46 -13.47
C SER A 75 20.52 -7.81 -14.44
N ASN A 76 19.23 -8.16 -14.37
CA ASN A 76 18.21 -7.62 -15.29
C ASN A 76 17.10 -6.84 -14.58
N LEU A 77 17.14 -6.72 -13.24
CA LEU A 77 16.13 -6.05 -12.43
C LEU A 77 15.75 -4.67 -12.98
N GLU A 78 16.75 -3.83 -13.25
CA GLU A 78 16.60 -2.49 -13.83
C GLU A 78 15.81 -2.55 -15.15
N SER A 79 16.26 -3.37 -16.10
CA SER A 79 15.59 -3.52 -17.40
C SER A 79 14.20 -4.16 -17.32
N VAL A 80 13.91 -4.99 -16.30
CA VAL A 80 12.56 -5.51 -16.08
C VAL A 80 11.64 -4.39 -15.59
N ILE A 81 12.07 -3.64 -14.57
CA ILE A 81 11.29 -2.54 -14.01
C ILE A 81 10.97 -1.50 -15.10
N GLU A 82 11.94 -1.09 -15.92
CA GLU A 82 11.71 -0.14 -17.02
C GLU A 82 10.62 -0.62 -17.98
N ARG A 83 10.68 -1.88 -18.40
CA ARG A 83 9.68 -2.46 -19.31
C ARG A 83 8.30 -2.50 -18.66
N GLN A 84 8.22 -2.88 -17.40
CA GLN A 84 6.96 -2.92 -16.66
C GLN A 84 6.35 -1.52 -16.51
N ILE A 85 7.16 -0.51 -16.19
CA ILE A 85 6.71 0.90 -16.14
C ILE A 85 6.21 1.36 -17.51
N ASN A 86 6.99 1.11 -18.57
CA ASN A 86 6.63 1.53 -19.92
C ASN A 86 5.35 0.84 -20.44
N GLN A 87 5.16 -0.45 -20.12
CA GLN A 87 3.94 -1.18 -20.44
C GLN A 87 2.72 -0.59 -19.70
N ASN A 88 2.87 -0.26 -18.41
CA ASN A 88 1.81 0.38 -17.63
C ASN A 88 1.41 1.76 -18.21
N ILE A 89 2.39 2.59 -18.58
CA ILE A 89 2.14 3.92 -19.19
C ILE A 89 1.45 3.77 -20.56
N THR A 90 1.86 2.79 -21.35
CA THR A 90 1.29 2.56 -22.69
C THR A 90 -0.13 1.99 -22.60
N LEU A 91 -0.40 1.12 -21.63
CA LEU A 91 -1.73 0.53 -21.41
C LEU A 91 -2.74 1.56 -20.90
N GLY A 92 -2.30 2.52 -20.06
CA GLY A 92 -3.14 3.63 -19.61
C GLY A 92 -3.59 4.59 -20.72
N LYS A 93 -2.99 4.53 -21.93
CA LYS A 93 -3.40 5.32 -23.10
C LYS A 93 -4.29 4.57 -24.08
N ASN A 94 -4.28 3.23 -24.08
CA ASN A 94 -4.96 2.41 -25.10
C ASN A 94 -5.77 1.28 -24.44
N ASN A 95 -7.07 1.50 -24.23
CA ASN A 95 -8.00 0.57 -23.58
C ASN A 95 -8.33 -0.73 -24.37
N ASN A 96 -7.44 -1.24 -25.23
CA ASN A 96 -7.77 -2.34 -26.15
C ASN A 96 -6.68 -3.39 -26.34
N PHE A 97 -6.03 -3.86 -25.27
CA PHE A 97 -5.26 -5.11 -25.34
C PHE A 97 -5.66 -6.07 -24.23
N LYS A 98 -6.38 -7.12 -24.64
CA LYS A 98 -6.63 -8.31 -23.84
C LYS A 98 -5.30 -9.08 -23.68
N ASN A 99 -5.00 -9.45 -22.42
CA ASN A 99 -4.04 -10.48 -21.99
C ASN A 99 -2.62 -10.02 -21.56
N ASN A 100 -2.49 -9.25 -20.48
CA ASN A 100 -1.80 -9.68 -19.25
C ASN A 100 -1.95 -8.63 -18.14
N ARG A 101 -2.26 -9.13 -16.94
CA ARG A 101 -3.14 -8.50 -15.95
C ARG A 101 -2.40 -7.69 -14.90
N ILE A 102 -1.84 -6.53 -15.23
CA ILE A 102 -1.43 -5.64 -14.14
C ILE A 102 -1.65 -4.17 -14.48
N ASN A 103 -2.91 -3.76 -14.34
CA ASN A 103 -3.31 -2.38 -14.18
C ASN A 103 -3.28 -2.12 -12.67
N TYR A 104 -2.19 -1.57 -12.14
CA TYR A 104 -2.04 -1.28 -10.71
C TYR A 104 -2.89 -0.05 -10.32
N ILE A 105 -4.22 -0.19 -10.39
CA ILE A 105 -5.16 0.84 -9.95
C ILE A 105 -5.66 0.45 -8.56
N ASN A 106 -5.02 1.06 -7.55
CA ASN A 106 -5.58 1.50 -6.27
C ASN A 106 -6.20 0.53 -5.26
N ASN A 107 -5.93 -0.78 -5.26
CA ASN A 107 -6.37 -1.60 -4.12
C ASN A 107 -5.29 -2.58 -3.64
N CYS A 108 -4.48 -2.10 -2.70
CA CYS A 108 -3.96 -2.97 -1.65
C CYS A 108 -5.13 -3.29 -0.71
N PRO A 109 -5.45 -4.57 -0.46
CA PRO A 109 -6.34 -4.92 0.65
C PRO A 109 -5.71 -4.39 1.94
N ASN A 110 -6.33 -3.42 2.61
CA ASN A 110 -5.93 -3.04 3.96
C ASN A 110 -6.10 -4.28 4.85
N PRO A 111 -5.05 -4.78 5.52
CA PRO A 111 -5.18 -5.89 6.45
C PRO A 111 -5.75 -5.35 7.77
N SER A 112 -7.04 -5.03 7.78
CA SER A 112 -7.79 -4.89 9.04
C SER A 112 -8.19 -6.29 9.50
N THR A 113 -7.40 -6.81 10.44
CA THR A 113 -7.75 -7.79 11.49
C THR A 113 -8.82 -8.85 11.13
N ALA A 114 -8.38 -10.07 10.83
CA ALA A 114 -9.20 -11.27 10.94
C ALA A 114 -8.55 -12.25 11.92
N THR A 115 -9.11 -12.36 13.12
CA THR A 115 -9.14 -13.60 13.90
C THR A 115 -10.25 -14.49 13.35
N PRO A 116 -10.02 -15.79 13.16
CA PRO A 116 -11.05 -16.72 12.68
C PRO A 116 -11.91 -17.19 13.85
N ASP A 117 -13.22 -16.97 13.77
CA ASP A 117 -14.15 -17.99 14.26
C ASP A 117 -15.44 -17.99 13.44
N GLU A 118 -15.95 -19.19 13.33
CA GLU A 118 -16.92 -19.78 12.45
C GLU A 118 -18.35 -19.43 12.87
N SER A 119 -19.17 -18.91 11.94
CA SER A 119 -20.58 -19.29 11.69
C SER A 119 -21.37 -18.17 10.98
N GLN A 120 -21.90 -18.52 9.82
CA GLN A 120 -22.94 -17.80 9.05
C GLN A 120 -24.31 -17.85 9.80
N PRO A 121 -25.30 -16.96 9.54
CA PRO A 121 -25.87 -16.73 8.20
C PRO A 121 -26.31 -15.30 7.82
N GLU A 122 -26.73 -15.20 6.56
CA GLU A 122 -27.05 -14.03 5.74
C GLU A 122 -28.30 -13.20 6.16
N THR A 123 -28.17 -11.86 6.07
CA THR A 123 -29.14 -10.83 5.58
C THR A 123 -30.42 -10.53 6.41
N PRO A 124 -31.04 -9.31 6.42
CA PRO A 124 -30.65 -7.92 6.04
C PRO A 124 -30.77 -6.88 7.21
N GLU A 125 -30.46 -5.61 6.92
CA GLU A 125 -31.12 -4.40 7.49
C GLU A 125 -30.40 -3.58 8.61
N SER A 126 -30.38 -2.25 8.38
CA SER A 126 -29.97 -1.11 9.22
C SER A 126 -28.48 -0.85 9.51
N GLN A 127 -27.90 0.11 8.77
CA GLN A 127 -26.53 0.65 8.96
C GLN A 127 -26.49 2.09 9.51
N GLU A 128 -27.53 2.59 10.16
CA GLU A 128 -27.58 4.01 10.57
C GLU A 128 -27.05 4.29 11.99
N GLU A 129 -27.04 3.32 12.90
CA GLU A 129 -26.73 3.61 14.31
C GLU A 129 -25.22 3.63 14.65
N THR A 130 -24.37 2.91 13.93
CA THR A 130 -22.93 2.83 14.24
C THR A 130 -22.10 3.98 13.66
N LYS A 131 -22.55 4.61 12.57
CA LYS A 131 -21.83 5.75 11.96
C LYS A 131 -21.89 6.99 12.85
N ASN A 132 -23.02 7.23 13.51
CA ASN A 132 -23.24 8.45 14.29
C ASN A 132 -22.36 8.50 15.54
N GLN A 133 -22.21 7.37 16.26
CA GLN A 133 -21.34 7.29 17.44
C GLN A 133 -19.86 7.56 17.09
N THR A 134 -19.40 7.01 15.96
CA THR A 134 -18.01 7.15 15.50
C THR A 134 -17.72 8.59 15.06
N ASN A 135 -18.72 9.27 14.49
CA ASN A 135 -18.62 10.66 14.07
C ASN A 135 -18.58 11.61 15.28
N ILE A 136 -19.38 11.37 16.31
CA ILE A 136 -19.42 12.18 17.55
C ILE A 136 -18.08 12.15 18.29
N GLU A 137 -17.53 10.96 18.56
CA GLU A 137 -16.23 10.85 19.24
C GLU A 137 -15.08 11.49 18.46
N THR A 138 -15.18 11.51 17.14
CA THR A 138 -14.17 12.10 16.26
C THR A 138 -14.26 13.63 16.29
N ILE A 139 -15.47 14.20 16.25
CA ILE A 139 -15.72 15.65 16.37
C ILE A 139 -15.15 16.19 17.69
N ASP A 140 -15.43 15.53 18.82
CA ASP A 140 -14.94 15.94 20.15
C ASP A 140 -13.42 15.95 20.25
N LYS A 141 -12.76 14.94 19.67
CA LYS A 141 -11.29 14.88 19.62
C LYS A 141 -10.74 16.05 18.81
N LEU A 142 -11.31 16.34 17.65
CA LEU A 142 -10.85 17.42 16.76
C LEU A 142 -11.02 18.81 17.41
N ARG A 143 -12.10 19.05 18.15
CA ARG A 143 -12.28 20.26 18.97
C ARG A 143 -11.21 20.38 20.06
N LYS A 144 -10.87 19.27 20.73
CA LYS A 144 -9.78 19.23 21.72
C LYS A 144 -8.40 19.56 21.11
N PHE A 145 -8.23 19.33 19.81
CA PHE A 145 -7.04 19.73 19.06
C PHE A 145 -7.07 21.19 18.57
N GLY A 146 -8.13 21.96 18.86
CA GLY A 146 -8.24 23.38 18.54
C GLY A 146 -8.70 23.68 17.12
N LEU A 147 -9.29 22.70 16.42
CA LEU A 147 -9.90 22.92 15.10
C LEU A 147 -11.26 23.61 15.26
N SER A 148 -11.60 24.49 14.31
CA SER A 148 -12.92 25.14 14.28
C SER A 148 -13.98 24.20 13.69
N ASP A 149 -15.25 24.42 14.06
CA ASP A 149 -16.36 23.60 13.57
C ASP A 149 -16.46 23.59 12.04
N GLU A 150 -16.06 24.68 11.37
CA GLU A 150 -16.00 24.76 9.90
C GLU A 150 -14.95 23.83 9.32
N GLN A 151 -13.76 23.75 9.94
CA GLN A 151 -12.69 22.86 9.50
C GLN A 151 -13.05 21.39 9.74
N ILE A 152 -13.78 21.11 10.82
CA ILE A 152 -14.24 19.76 11.16
C ILE A 152 -15.32 19.31 10.16
N ALA A 153 -16.28 20.19 9.84
CA ALA A 153 -17.31 19.94 8.84
C ALA A 153 -16.71 19.63 7.46
N GLU A 154 -15.73 20.44 7.03
CA GLU A 154 -15.02 20.25 5.76
C GLU A 154 -14.17 18.96 5.74
N ALA A 155 -13.48 18.64 6.84
CA ALA A 155 -12.64 17.44 6.92
C ALA A 155 -13.44 16.13 6.95
N LEU A 156 -14.67 16.16 7.49
CA LEU A 156 -15.54 15.00 7.61
C LEU A 156 -16.62 14.92 6.52
N ASP A 157 -16.69 15.91 5.61
CA ASP A 157 -17.71 16.05 4.56
C ASP A 157 -19.15 15.99 5.12
N ILE A 158 -19.35 16.63 6.28
CA ILE A 158 -20.65 16.70 6.97
C ILE A 158 -21.15 18.15 7.04
N PRO A 159 -22.47 18.38 7.03
CA PRO A 159 -23.02 19.73 7.15
C PRO A 159 -22.67 20.34 8.51
N LEU A 160 -22.34 21.62 8.52
CA LEU A 160 -21.96 22.38 9.72
C LEU A 160 -23.01 22.31 10.84
N GLU A 161 -24.28 22.13 10.49
CA GLU A 161 -25.38 21.95 11.45
C GLU A 161 -25.25 20.66 12.25
N GLN A 162 -24.73 19.58 11.66
CA GLN A 162 -24.51 18.31 12.37
C GLN A 162 -23.34 18.40 13.35
N VAL A 163 -22.30 19.19 13.04
CA VAL A 163 -21.17 19.43 13.96
C VAL A 163 -21.63 20.19 15.20
N LYS A 164 -22.60 21.11 15.05
CA LYS A 164 -23.16 21.91 16.15
C LYS A 164 -24.25 21.20 16.96
N GLN A 165 -24.88 20.16 16.41
CA GLN A 165 -25.90 19.38 17.10
C GLN A 165 -25.32 18.43 18.17
N VAL A 166 -24.02 18.14 18.12
CA VAL A 166 -23.33 17.31 19.12
C VAL A 166 -23.37 17.94 20.54
N ASP A 167 -23.58 19.26 20.65
CA ASP A 167 -23.65 19.96 21.94
C ASP A 167 -25.02 19.88 22.65
N LEU A 168 -26.03 19.23 22.06
CA LEU A 168 -27.43 19.24 22.55
C LEU A 168 -27.90 17.94 23.24
N GLU A 169 -27.03 16.93 23.35
CA GLU A 169 -27.32 15.69 24.09
C GLU A 169 -26.54 15.66 25.42
N GLU A 170 -26.95 16.51 26.37
CA GLU A 170 -26.72 16.31 27.81
C GLU A 170 -28.05 16.02 28.53
#